data_AF-A0A402BW95-F1
#
_entry.id   AF-A0A402BW95-F1
#
_cell.length_a   1.000
_cell.length_b   1.000
_cell.length_c   1.000
_cell.angle_alpha   90.00
_cell.angle_beta   90.00
_cell.angle_gamma   90.00
#
_symmetry.space_group_name_H-M   'P 1'
#
loop_
_entity.id
_entity.type
_entity.pdbx_description
1 polymer ?
#
loop_
_entity_poly.entity_id
_entity_poly.type
_entity_poly.pdbx_seq_one_letter_code
_entity_poly.pdbx_strand_id
1 'polypeptide(L)' 'MLLPGRVVARTMAEAKELIKGRIIAKGLILLEPVRPYPCNVQHLNNGIWWEYYVKVKSGA' A
#
# COMPACT_ATOMS: atom_id res chain seq x y z
N MET A 1 -7.58 -14.62 0.73
CA MET A 1 -8.33 -13.45 0.23
C MET A 1 -7.35 -12.36 -0.19
N LEU A 2 -7.55 -11.77 -1.37
CA LEU A 2 -6.79 -10.61 -1.87
C LEU A 2 -7.50 -9.34 -1.38
N LEU A 3 -6.79 -8.47 -0.66
CA LEU A 3 -7.36 -7.22 -0.14
C LEU A 3 -6.62 -6.04 -0.78
N PRO A 4 -7.32 -5.12 -1.45
CA PRO A 4 -6.72 -3.88 -1.92
C PRO A 4 -6.50 -2.92 -0.74
N GLY A 5 -5.41 -2.17 -0.80
CA GLY A 5 -5.05 -1.15 0.18
C GLY A 5 -4.50 0.09 -0.51
N ARG A 6 -4.58 1.23 0.18
CA ARG A 6 -4.06 2.52 -0.31
C ARG A 6 -3.34 3.29 0.78
N VAL A 7 -2.25 3.96 0.42
CA VAL A 7 -1.51 4.90 1.28
C VAL A 7 -1.19 6.18 0.51
N VAL A 8 -1.08 7.30 1.22
CA VAL A 8 -0.55 8.55 0.66
C VAL A 8 0.92 8.65 1.08
N ALA A 9 1.81 8.82 0.12
CA ALA A 9 3.24 9.00 0.36
C ALA A 9 3.89 9.79 -0.78
N ARG A 10 4.94 10.54 -0.48
CA ARG A 10 5.65 11.36 -1.49
C ARG A 10 6.52 10.53 -2.42
N THR A 11 7.06 9.43 -1.91
CA THR A 11 7.96 8.53 -2.65
C THR A 11 7.52 7.09 -2.53
N MET A 12 7.95 6.24 -3.47
CA MET A 12 7.69 4.80 -3.42
C MET A 12 8.29 4.16 -2.17
N ALA A 13 9.48 4.59 -1.75
CA ALA A 13 10.15 4.07 -0.56
C ALA A 13 9.32 4.35 0.70
N GLU A 14 8.85 5.59 0.87
CA GLU A 14 7.96 5.98 1.96
C GLU A 14 6.64 5.21 1.93
N ALA A 15 6.07 5.01 0.73
CA ALA A 15 4.88 4.18 0.55
C ALA A 15 5.11 2.75 1.05
N LYS A 16 6.22 2.12 0.65
CA LYS A 16 6.56 0.74 1.05
C LYS A 16 6.74 0.62 2.56
N GLU A 17 7.40 1.58 3.21
CA GLU A 17 7.58 1.56 4.67
C GLU A 17 6.25 1.70 5.42
N LEU A 18 5.37 2.63 5.00
CA LEU A 18 4.03 2.77 5.56
C LEU A 18 3.18 1.49 5.37
N ILE A 19 3.28 0.87 4.19
CA ILE A 19 2.59 -0.38 3.89
C ILE A 19 3.12 -1.52 4.78
N LYS A 20 4.45 -1.68 4.91
CA LYS A 20 5.08 -2.69 5.77
C LYS A 20 4.62 -2.55 7.22
N GLY A 21 4.59 -1.33 7.77
CA GLY A 21 4.07 -1.09 9.12
C GLY A 21 2.62 -1.57 9.29
N ARG A 22 1.76 -1.29 8.31
CA ARG A 22 0.33 -1.69 8.34
C ARG A 22 0.10 -3.19 8.18
N ILE A 23 0.89 -3.88 7.35
CA ILE A 23 0.70 -5.31 7.10
C ILE A 23 1.26 -6.18 8.22
N ILE A 24 2.38 -5.79 8.84
CA ILE A 24 3.01 -6.53 9.95
C ILE A 24 2.03 -6.57 11.13
N ALA A 25 1.44 -5.44 11.49
CA ALA A 25 0.45 -5.35 12.56
C ALA A 25 -0.80 -6.22 12.34
N LYS A 26 -1.09 -6.61 11.08
CA LYS A 26 -2.29 -7.35 10.69
C LYS A 26 -2.01 -8.80 10.23
N GLY A 27 -0.76 -9.26 10.31
CA GLY A 27 -0.38 -10.57 9.78
C GLY A 27 -0.64 -10.73 8.28
N LEU A 28 -0.53 -9.65 7.51
CA LEU A 28 -0.76 -9.64 6.06
C LEU A 28 0.57 -9.70 5.31
N ILE A 29 0.55 -10.23 4.09
CA ILE A 29 1.69 -10.30 3.18
C ILE A 29 1.46 -9.30 2.04
N LEU A 30 2.42 -8.41 1.80
CA LEU A 30 2.39 -7.50 0.66
C LEU A 30 2.64 -8.26 -0.63
N LEU A 31 1.79 -8.02 -1.63
CA LEU A 31 2.00 -8.44 -3.00
C LEU A 31 2.50 -7.24 -3.80
N GLU A 32 3.70 -7.38 -4.36
CA GLU A 32 4.23 -6.42 -5.32
C GLU A 32 3.58 -6.63 -6.70
N PRO A 33 3.47 -5.59 -7.54
CA PRO A 33 4.04 -4.25 -7.38
C PRO A 33 3.13 -3.25 -6.65
N VAL A 34 3.75 -2.35 -5.87
CA VAL A 34 3.11 -1.12 -5.38
C VAL A 34 3.11 -0.09 -6.51
N ARG A 35 1.94 0.46 -6.87
CA ARG A 35 1.80 1.35 -8.04
C ARG A 35 1.15 2.68 -7.65
N PRO A 36 1.52 3.80 -8.30
CA PRO A 36 0.77 5.04 -8.15
C PRO A 36 -0.65 4.84 -8.71
N TYR A 37 -1.66 5.31 -7.99
CA TYR A 37 -3.06 5.20 -8.38
C TYR A 37 -3.35 6.18 -9.54
N PRO A 38 -3.90 5.73 -10.68
CA PRO A 38 -3.91 6.48 -11.93
C PRO A 38 -4.95 7.63 -12.01
N CYS A 39 -5.51 8.09 -10.89
CA CYS A 39 -6.52 9.16 -10.93
C CYS A 39 -5.88 10.55 -10.95
N ASN A 40 -6.45 11.45 -11.76
CA ASN A 40 -6.23 12.92 -11.73
C ASN A 40 -6.61 13.58 -10.38
N VAL A 41 -6.98 12.78 -9.37
CA VAL A 41 -7.26 13.20 -8.01
C VAL A 41 -5.92 13.42 -7.30
N GLN A 42 -5.39 14.60 -7.60
CA GLN A 42 -4.89 15.56 -6.63
C GLN A 42 -3.93 15.01 -5.58
N HIS A 43 -2.72 15.56 -5.66
CA HIS A 43 -1.75 15.59 -4.61
C HIS A 43 -2.38 16.22 -3.36
N LEU A 44 -3.12 15.45 -2.56
CA LEU A 44 -3.52 15.88 -1.22
C LEU A 44 -2.21 16.12 -0.47
N ASN A 45 -1.83 17.39 -0.29
CA ASN A 45 -0.63 17.83 0.42
C ASN A 45 0.72 17.30 -0.14
N ASN A 46 0.98 17.45 -1.45
CA ASN A 46 2.23 16.99 -2.11
C ASN A 46 2.48 15.46 -2.04
N GLY A 47 1.47 14.65 -1.70
CA GLY A 47 1.58 13.19 -1.65
C GLY A 47 0.99 12.50 -2.88
N ILE A 48 1.51 11.33 -3.24
CA ILE A 48 0.98 10.43 -4.27
C ILE A 48 0.16 9.34 -3.58
N TRP A 49 -1.00 9.00 -4.12
CA TRP A 49 -1.74 7.81 -3.69
C TRP A 49 -1.07 6.57 -4.29
N TRP A 50 -0.64 5.65 -3.43
CA TRP A 50 -0.09 4.36 -3.83
C TRP A 50 -1.09 3.26 -3.53
N GLU A 51 -1.44 2.49 -4.55
CA GLU A 51 -2.23 1.27 -4.42
C GLU A 51 -1.32 0.07 -4.24
N TYR A 52 -1.74 -0.82 -3.34
CA TYR A 52 -1.05 -2.07 -3.07
C TYR A 52 -2.07 -3.18 -2.78
N TYR A 53 -1.64 -4.42 -3.01
CA TYR A 53 -2.45 -5.60 -2.74
C TYR A 53 -1.82 -6.38 -1.61
N VAL A 54 -2.64 -6.93 -0.72
CA VAL A 54 -2.17 -7.79 0.35
C VAL A 54 -2.93 -9.11 0.36
N LYS A 55 -2.25 -10.15 0.80
CA LYS A 55 -2.84 -11.46 1.04
C LYS A 55 -2.82 -11.72 2.54
N VAL A 56 -3.93 -12.24 3.08
CA VAL A 56 -3.92 -12.78 4.45
C VAL A 56 -2.89 -13.90 4.51
N LYS A 57 -1.97 -13.87 5.49
CA LYS A 57 -1.06 -14.99 5.73
C LYS A 57 -1.93 -16.18 6.10
N SER A 58 -2.15 -17.10 5.16
CA SER A 58 -2.75 -18.39 5.47
C SER A 58 -1.79 -19.15 6.39
N GLY A 59 -1.96 -18.98 7.70
CA GLY A 59 -1.80 -20.09 8.64
C GLY A 59 -3.20 -20.66 8.84
N ALA A 60 -3.46 -21.91 8.45
CA ALA A 60 -3.06 -23.14 9.15
C ALA A 60 -3.88 -23.31 10.42
#